data_AF-A0A8B6F5J7-F1
#
_entry.id   AF-A0A8B6F5J7-F1
#
_cell.length_a   1.000
_cell.length_b   1.000
_cell.length_c   1.000
_cell.angle_alpha   90.00
_cell.angle_beta   90.00
_cell.angle_gamma   90.00
#
_symmetry.space_group_name_H-M   'P 1'
#
loop_
_entity.id
_entity.type
_entity.pdbx_description
1 polymer ?
#
loop_
_entity_poly.entity_id
_entity_poly.type
_entity_poly.pdbx_seq_one_letter_code
_entity_poly.pdbx_strand_id
1 'polypeptide(L)'
;MDVQHIVLQVLLWANWGLDLVYCEHLLQTLTATIGAENYTHYRLSTQGRLHITLESIVGDADLYISDNTLSPNFEDYVIQSNTCGMEEVEIPSTMKRPVGIGIYGHPNYKMSEYRLSIYFLKQYDDANYAQLVHSYNKLDGEDNNEEGYQTYDYSSSQYSAGTQQEEGESAWSVIGTILSTILKIIFEILL
;
A
#
# COMPACT_ATOMS: atom_id res chain seq x y z
N MET A 1 -2.77 6.97 -39.76
CA MET A 1 -2.47 6.59 -38.38
C MET A 1 -3.68 5.89 -37.83
N ASP A 2 -3.51 4.63 -37.40
CA ASP A 2 -4.61 3.76 -37.00
C ASP A 2 -5.03 4.06 -35.55
N VAL A 3 -6.29 4.42 -35.36
CA VAL A 3 -6.88 4.82 -34.07
C VAL A 3 -6.73 3.69 -33.05
N GLN A 4 -6.76 2.43 -33.51
CA GLN A 4 -6.55 1.25 -32.66
C GLN A 4 -5.15 1.23 -32.04
N HIS A 5 -4.16 1.71 -32.79
CA HIS A 5 -2.77 1.74 -32.34
C HIS A 5 -2.52 2.80 -31.25
N ILE A 6 -3.23 3.93 -31.34
CA ILE A 6 -3.16 5.02 -30.35
C ILE A 6 -3.86 4.62 -29.07
N VAL A 7 -5.04 3.99 -29.16
CA VAL A 7 -5.77 3.46 -27.99
C VAL A 7 -4.93 2.42 -27.25
N LEU A 8 -4.27 1.51 -27.98
CA LEU A 8 -3.40 0.50 -27.37
C LEU A 8 -2.20 1.15 -26.66
N GLN A 9 -1.59 2.18 -27.25
CA GLN A 9 -0.52 2.91 -26.59
C GLN A 9 -1.02 3.65 -25.34
N VAL A 10 -2.15 4.36 -25.41
CA VAL A 10 -2.71 5.05 -24.23
C VAL A 10 -3.06 4.06 -23.11
N LEU A 11 -3.58 2.88 -23.43
CA LEU A 11 -3.85 1.83 -22.44
C LEU A 11 -2.56 1.26 -21.82
N LEU A 12 -1.50 1.08 -22.61
CA LEU A 12 -0.20 0.63 -22.11
C LEU A 12 0.45 1.67 -21.18
N TRP A 13 0.29 2.97 -21.48
CA TRP A 13 0.81 4.05 -20.65
C TRP A 13 -0.03 4.25 -19.38
N ALA A 14 -1.35 4.07 -19.47
CA ALA A 14 -2.24 4.08 -18.30
C ALA A 14 -1.99 2.89 -17.35
N ASN A 15 -1.61 1.73 -17.90
CA ASN A 15 -1.32 0.54 -17.10
C ASN A 15 0.06 0.57 -16.43
N TRP A 16 1.02 1.34 -16.96
CA TRP A 16 2.32 1.61 -16.30
C TRP A 16 2.26 2.72 -15.25
N GLY A 17 1.15 3.45 -15.15
CA GLY A 17 0.93 4.45 -14.10
C GLY A 17 0.37 3.90 -12.78
N LEU A 18 0.13 2.59 -12.70
CA LEU A 18 -0.47 1.92 -11.54
C LEU A 18 0.55 1.11 -10.71
N ASP A 19 1.85 1.33 -10.90
CA ASP A 19 2.84 0.89 -9.93
C ASP A 19 2.76 1.85 -8.73
N LEU A 20 1.78 1.59 -7.86
CA LEU A 20 1.70 2.17 -6.53
C LEU A 20 3.08 2.01 -5.89
N VAL A 21 3.74 3.13 -5.59
CA VAL A 21 5.03 3.13 -4.90
C VAL A 21 4.77 2.68 -3.46
N TYR A 22 4.74 1.36 -3.25
CA TYR A 22 4.70 0.77 -1.93
C TYR A 22 6.08 0.96 -1.30
N CYS A 23 6.14 1.74 -0.22
CA CYS A 23 7.35 1.85 0.58
C CYS A 23 7.36 0.69 1.57
N GLU A 24 8.25 -0.27 1.34
CA GLU A 24 8.48 -1.37 2.26
C GLU A 24 9.54 -0.99 3.29
N HIS A 25 9.32 -1.37 4.56
CA HIS A 25 10.29 -1.18 5.63
C HIS A 25 10.55 -2.51 6.33
N LEU A 26 11.79 -3.02 6.24
CA LEU A 26 12.18 -4.25 6.91
C LEU A 26 12.06 -4.08 8.43
N LEU A 27 11.19 -4.87 9.06
CA LEU A 27 11.02 -4.88 10.51
C LEU A 27 11.96 -5.87 11.17
N GLN A 28 12.03 -7.08 10.62
CA GLN A 28 12.78 -8.18 11.21
C GLN A 28 13.17 -9.21 10.18
N THR A 29 14.36 -9.77 10.35
CA THR A 29 14.81 -10.98 9.66
C THR A 29 15.30 -11.99 10.69
N LEU A 30 14.99 -13.26 10.48
CA LEU A 30 15.53 -14.38 11.24
C LEU A 30 15.97 -15.50 10.31
N THR A 31 16.93 -16.31 10.75
CA THR A 31 17.40 -17.50 10.06
C THR A 31 17.35 -18.69 11.00
N ALA A 32 16.83 -19.82 10.54
CA ALA A 32 16.64 -21.02 11.34
C ALA A 32 16.67 -22.29 10.47
N THR A 33 16.66 -23.44 11.13
CA THR A 33 16.64 -24.76 10.50
C THR A 33 15.43 -25.57 10.95
N ILE A 34 14.83 -26.34 10.06
CA ILE A 34 13.68 -27.21 10.31
C ILE A 34 13.93 -28.61 9.75
N GLY A 35 13.56 -29.65 10.51
CA GLY A 35 13.64 -31.03 10.04
C GLY A 35 12.50 -31.38 9.08
N ALA A 36 12.69 -32.43 8.27
CA ALA A 36 11.63 -33.01 7.44
C ALA A 36 10.37 -33.30 8.25
N GLU A 37 9.20 -33.00 7.67
CA GLU A 37 7.88 -33.26 8.25
C GLU A 37 7.64 -32.59 9.61
N ASN A 38 8.37 -31.51 9.91
CA ASN A 38 8.27 -30.80 11.18
C ASN A 38 7.88 -29.33 10.98
N TYR A 39 7.40 -28.71 12.05
CA TYR A 39 6.92 -27.33 12.06
C TYR A 39 7.69 -26.45 13.06
N THR A 40 7.96 -25.21 12.64
CA THR A 40 8.28 -24.11 13.55
C THR A 40 7.17 -23.08 13.46
N HIS A 41 6.72 -22.59 14.62
CA HIS A 41 5.63 -21.62 14.70
C HIS A 41 6.09 -20.28 15.27
N TYR A 42 5.66 -19.20 14.64
CA TYR A 42 5.90 -17.83 15.07
C TYR A 42 4.58 -17.09 15.29
N ARG A 43 4.63 -16.07 16.16
CA ARG A 43 3.49 -15.21 16.48
C ARG A 43 3.80 -13.79 16.06
N LEU A 44 3.00 -13.24 15.16
CA LEU A 44 3.15 -11.88 14.66
C LEU A 44 2.04 -10.98 15.23
N SER A 45 2.41 -10.09 16.15
CA SER A 45 1.45 -9.17 16.79
C SER A 45 1.43 -7.77 16.15
N THR A 46 2.35 -7.50 15.21
CA THR A 46 2.48 -6.21 14.52
C THR A 46 1.21 -5.88 13.74
N GLN A 47 0.69 -4.67 13.94
CA GLN A 47 -0.49 -4.16 13.24
C GLN A 47 -0.16 -3.67 11.83
N GLY A 48 -1.19 -3.46 11.02
CA GLY A 48 -1.04 -2.94 9.65
C GLY A 48 -0.77 -4.02 8.61
N ARG A 49 -0.54 -3.57 7.37
CA ARG A 49 -0.28 -4.42 6.21
C ARG A 49 1.18 -4.83 6.22
N LEU A 50 1.45 -6.12 6.12
CA LEU A 50 2.79 -6.68 6.21
C LEU A 50 3.09 -7.52 4.98
N HIS A 51 4.35 -7.55 4.60
CA HIS A 51 4.87 -8.40 3.56
C HIS A 51 5.85 -9.38 4.18
N ILE A 52 5.68 -10.67 3.90
CA ILE A 52 6.51 -11.73 4.45
C ILE A 52 7.18 -12.47 3.30
N THR A 53 8.49 -12.63 3.45
CA THR A 53 9.30 -13.45 2.55
C THR A 53 9.94 -14.57 3.34
N LEU A 54 9.82 -15.80 2.86
CA LEU A 54 10.60 -16.95 3.29
C LEU A 54 11.55 -17.30 2.15
N GLU A 55 12.83 -17.43 2.45
CA GLU A 55 13.86 -17.85 1.48
C GLU A 55 14.42 -19.19 1.96
N SER A 56 14.21 -20.24 1.18
CA SER A 56 14.84 -21.54 1.42
C SER A 56 16.31 -21.50 0.99
N ILE A 57 17.23 -21.34 1.96
CA ILE A 57 18.69 -21.30 1.73
C ILE A 57 19.21 -22.70 1.37
N VAL A 58 18.73 -23.71 2.10
CA VAL A 58 19.01 -25.13 1.86
C VAL A 58 17.72 -25.91 2.02
N GLY A 59 17.47 -26.88 1.14
CA GLY A 59 16.26 -27.68 1.18
C GLY A 59 15.06 -26.94 0.63
N ASP A 60 13.91 -27.16 1.26
CA ASP A 60 12.63 -26.58 0.86
C ASP A 60 11.75 -26.41 2.11
N ALA A 61 11.31 -25.18 2.36
CA ALA A 61 10.52 -24.81 3.51
C ALA A 61 9.25 -24.09 3.05
N ASP A 62 8.09 -24.59 3.45
CA ASP A 62 6.80 -24.04 3.04
C ASP A 62 6.25 -23.09 4.10
N LEU A 63 5.53 -22.04 3.67
CA LEU A 63 4.98 -20.99 4.51
C LEU A 63 3.44 -21.09 4.63
N TYR A 64 2.95 -21.10 5.87
CA TYR A 64 1.52 -21.09 6.20
C TYR A 64 1.20 -19.98 7.20
N ILE A 65 0.07 -19.31 7.02
CA ILE A 65 -0.34 -18.14 7.81
C ILE A 65 -1.83 -18.23 8.16
N SER A 66 -2.19 -17.92 9.40
CA SER A 66 -3.58 -17.88 9.85
C SER A 66 -3.81 -16.86 10.95
N ASP A 67 -4.98 -16.22 10.96
CA ASP A 67 -5.48 -15.43 12.09
C ASP A 67 -6.54 -16.18 12.92
N ASN A 68 -6.89 -17.41 12.52
CA ASN A 68 -7.79 -18.30 13.25
C ASN A 68 -7.06 -19.19 14.26
N THR A 69 -5.79 -19.52 13.98
CA THR A 69 -4.94 -20.36 14.82
C THR A 69 -3.52 -19.79 14.91
N LEU A 70 -2.86 -20.01 16.04
CA LEU A 70 -1.45 -19.65 16.23
C LEU A 70 -0.47 -20.72 15.73
N SER A 71 -0.99 -21.88 15.34
CA SER A 71 -0.19 -23.01 14.83
C SER A 71 -0.75 -23.51 13.49
N PRO A 72 -0.73 -22.67 12.43
CA PRO A 72 -1.21 -23.08 11.12
C PRO A 72 -0.31 -24.18 10.54
N ASN A 73 -0.91 -25.06 9.76
CA ASN A 73 -0.26 -26.20 9.12
C ASN A 73 -0.82 -26.39 7.70
N PHE A 74 -0.45 -27.48 7.02
CA PHE A 74 -0.89 -27.74 5.64
C PHE A 74 -2.40 -28.01 5.50
N GLU A 75 -3.12 -28.32 6.58
CA GLU A 75 -4.58 -28.54 6.58
C GLU A 75 -5.37 -27.32 7.09
N ASP A 76 -4.78 -26.52 7.99
CA ASP A 76 -5.43 -25.37 8.64
C ASP A 76 -4.60 -24.09 8.47
N TYR A 77 -4.94 -23.31 7.44
CA TYR A 77 -4.33 -22.01 7.13
C TYR A 77 -5.35 -21.07 6.45
N VAL A 78 -5.01 -19.78 6.40
CA VAL A 78 -5.76 -18.74 5.66
C VAL A 78 -4.99 -18.30 4.41
N ILE A 79 -3.67 -18.16 4.52
CA ILE A 79 -2.76 -17.86 3.41
C ILE A 79 -1.62 -18.89 3.44
N GLN A 80 -1.19 -19.32 2.25
CA GLN A 80 0.00 -20.16 2.10
C GLN A 80 0.84 -19.72 0.90
N SER A 81 2.11 -20.10 0.92
CA SER A 81 2.97 -20.15 -0.26
C SER A 81 3.92 -21.33 -0.13
N ASN A 82 3.91 -22.20 -1.14
CA ASN A 82 4.58 -23.50 -1.17
C ASN A 82 5.24 -23.76 -2.54
N THR A 83 5.73 -22.69 -3.16
CA THR A 83 6.51 -22.77 -4.39
C THR A 83 7.94 -23.09 -4.07
N CYS A 84 8.66 -23.84 -4.92
CA CYS A 84 10.09 -24.04 -4.69
C CYS A 84 10.86 -22.72 -4.85
N GLY A 85 11.42 -22.17 -3.77
CA GLY A 85 12.41 -21.10 -3.81
C GLY A 85 12.22 -20.03 -2.74
N MET A 86 11.58 -18.93 -3.15
CA MET A 86 11.27 -17.80 -2.27
C MET A 86 9.75 -17.69 -2.16
N GLU A 87 9.24 -17.94 -0.96
CA GLU A 87 7.81 -17.88 -0.68
C GLU A 87 7.45 -16.47 -0.21
N GLU A 88 6.57 -15.81 -0.95
CA GLU A 88 6.21 -14.41 -0.73
C GLU A 88 4.70 -14.27 -0.49
N VAL A 89 4.30 -13.59 0.58
CA VAL A 89 2.90 -13.40 0.96
C VAL A 89 2.65 -12.04 1.61
N GLU A 90 1.50 -11.44 1.30
CA GLU A 90 1.04 -10.22 1.96
C GLU A 90 0.00 -10.56 3.04
N ILE A 91 0.21 -10.05 4.25
CA ILE A 91 -0.77 -10.06 5.33
C ILE A 91 -1.54 -8.73 5.30
N PRO A 92 -2.85 -8.72 5.00
CA PRO A 92 -3.64 -7.52 5.04
C PRO A 92 -3.78 -7.00 6.47
N SER A 93 -4.03 -5.69 6.60
CA SER A 93 -4.29 -5.04 7.89
C SER A 93 -5.60 -5.48 8.55
N THR A 94 -6.48 -6.15 7.81
CA THR A 94 -7.79 -6.62 8.29
C THR A 94 -7.72 -7.94 9.04
N MET A 95 -6.65 -8.73 8.86
CA MET A 95 -6.49 -9.99 9.60
C MET A 95 -6.33 -9.75 11.10
N LYS A 96 -6.99 -10.57 11.91
CA LYS A 96 -6.95 -10.43 13.36
C LYS A 96 -5.55 -10.71 13.88
N ARG A 97 -5.04 -9.83 14.75
CA ARG A 97 -3.76 -10.04 15.43
C ARG A 97 -3.97 -10.70 16.80
N PRO A 98 -3.05 -11.54 17.28
CA PRO A 98 -1.84 -12.00 16.58
C PRO A 98 -2.14 -12.96 15.42
N VAL A 99 -1.33 -12.89 14.37
CA VAL A 99 -1.30 -13.88 13.28
C VAL A 99 -0.31 -14.99 13.63
N GLY A 100 -0.73 -16.23 13.44
CA GLY A 100 0.15 -17.41 13.46
C GLY A 100 0.86 -17.58 12.13
N ILE A 101 2.15 -17.93 12.21
CA ILE A 101 2.98 -18.30 11.07
C ILE A 101 3.50 -19.71 11.34
N GLY A 102 3.32 -20.63 10.39
CA GLY A 102 3.82 -21.99 10.42
C GLY A 102 4.80 -22.18 9.28
N ILE A 103 6.00 -22.65 9.59
CA ILE A 103 7.02 -23.01 8.59
C ILE A 103 7.20 -24.52 8.64
N TYR A 104 7.02 -25.17 7.50
CA TYR A 104 7.06 -26.62 7.36
C TYR A 104 8.32 -27.07 6.60
N GLY A 105 9.01 -28.10 7.11
CA GLY A 105 10.12 -28.72 6.38
C GLY A 105 9.61 -29.77 5.38
N HIS A 106 9.82 -29.55 4.08
CA HIS A 106 9.34 -30.46 3.04
C HIS A 106 10.02 -31.85 3.16
N PRO A 107 9.27 -32.97 3.05
CA PRO A 107 9.78 -34.33 3.31
C PRO A 107 10.94 -34.79 2.41
N ASN A 108 11.07 -34.19 1.22
CA ASN A 108 12.16 -34.48 0.29
C ASN A 108 13.55 -34.08 0.83
N TYR A 109 13.61 -33.22 1.86
CA TYR A 109 14.85 -32.73 2.43
C TYR A 109 14.89 -33.05 3.92
N LYS A 110 15.92 -33.78 4.36
CA LYS A 110 16.08 -34.17 5.78
C LYS A 110 16.10 -32.98 6.73
N MET A 111 16.65 -31.87 6.28
CA MET A 111 16.75 -30.61 6.99
C MET A 111 16.68 -29.49 5.95
N SER A 112 15.91 -28.45 6.25
CA SER A 112 15.86 -27.21 5.48
C SER A 112 16.39 -26.06 6.35
N GLU A 113 17.17 -25.16 5.75
CA GLU A 113 17.61 -23.89 6.34
C GLU A 113 16.88 -22.76 5.61
N TYR A 114 16.29 -21.84 6.36
CA TYR A 114 15.49 -20.76 5.78
C TYR A 114 15.77 -19.41 6.44
N ARG A 115 15.46 -18.35 5.70
CA ARG A 115 15.43 -16.97 6.19
C ARG A 115 14.03 -16.40 6.06
N LEU A 116 13.44 -16.02 7.19
CA LEU A 116 12.16 -15.35 7.24
C LEU A 116 12.39 -13.84 7.44
N SER A 117 11.88 -13.02 6.53
CA SER A 117 11.90 -11.57 6.64
C SER A 117 10.48 -11.00 6.62
N ILE A 118 10.26 -9.99 7.47
CA ILE A 118 8.97 -9.35 7.67
C ILE A 118 9.14 -7.85 7.39
N TYR A 119 8.40 -7.34 6.44
CA TYR A 119 8.39 -5.95 6.05
C TYR A 119 7.04 -5.32 6.38
N PHE A 120 7.07 -4.06 6.82
CA PHE A 120 5.88 -3.23 6.93
C PHE A 120 5.62 -2.55 5.60
N LEU A 121 4.40 -2.70 5.07
CA LEU A 121 3.97 -2.02 3.86
C LEU A 121 3.30 -0.70 4.23
N LYS A 122 4.02 0.41 4.04
CA LYS A 122 3.42 1.74 4.19
C LYS A 122 2.55 2.00 2.97
N GLN A 123 1.23 1.96 3.16
CA GLN A 123 0.31 2.55 2.19
C GLN A 123 0.52 4.07 2.23
N TYR A 124 1.06 4.63 1.16
CA TYR A 124 0.82 6.04 0.87
C TYR A 124 -0.61 6.12 0.36
N ASP A 125 -1.48 6.66 1.21
CA ASP A 125 -2.79 7.09 0.77
C ASP A 125 -2.54 8.25 -0.21
N ASP A 126 -2.87 8.08 -1.48
CA ASP A 126 -2.72 9.11 -2.53
C ASP A 126 -3.47 10.41 -2.20
N ALA A 127 -4.20 10.46 -1.09
CA ALA A 127 -5.11 11.54 -0.73
C ALA A 127 -5.03 11.97 0.75
N ASN A 128 -3.84 12.15 1.32
CA ASN A 128 -3.71 13.07 2.48
C ASN A 128 -3.09 14.42 2.15
N TYR A 129 -3.55 14.99 1.03
CA TYR A 129 -3.35 16.40 0.72
C TYR A 129 -3.75 17.30 1.91
N ALA A 130 -4.79 16.94 2.66
CA ALA A 130 -5.21 17.67 3.85
C ALA A 130 -4.13 17.74 4.95
N GLN A 131 -3.43 16.63 5.25
CA GLN A 131 -2.32 16.61 6.20
C GLN A 131 -1.09 17.34 5.65
N LEU A 132 -0.81 17.25 4.34
CA LEU A 132 0.28 18.00 3.72
C LEU A 132 0.03 19.51 3.74
N VAL A 133 -1.19 19.94 3.41
CA VAL A 133 -1.63 21.35 3.50
C VAL A 133 -1.57 21.84 4.95
N HIS A 134 -1.97 21.01 5.93
CA HIS A 134 -1.85 21.38 7.33
C HIS A 134 -0.39 21.56 7.76
N SER A 135 0.52 20.71 7.27
CA SER A 135 1.96 20.85 7.50
C SER A 135 2.55 22.09 6.82
N TYR A 136 2.09 22.44 5.61
CA TYR A 136 2.56 23.63 4.88
C TYR A 136 2.07 24.93 5.54
N ASN A 137 0.78 25.01 5.87
CA ASN A 137 0.19 26.18 6.53
C ASN A 137 0.79 26.43 7.93
N LYS A 138 1.31 25.38 8.57
CA LYS A 138 2.03 25.49 9.85
C LYS A 138 3.43 26.09 9.70
N LEU A 139 4.07 25.95 8.55
CA LEU A 139 5.40 26.50 8.28
C LEU A 139 5.34 27.96 7.79
N ASP A 140 4.25 28.36 7.12
CA ASP A 140 3.99 29.76 6.74
C ASP A 140 3.31 30.58 7.85
N GLY A 141 2.91 29.93 8.95
CA GLY A 141 2.14 30.52 10.05
C GLY A 141 2.95 30.96 11.26
N GLU A 142 4.23 31.31 11.10
CA GLU A 142 5.05 31.90 12.17
C GLU A 142 5.08 33.44 12.06
N ASP A 143 3.90 34.07 12.15
CA ASP A 143 3.75 35.29 12.97
C ASP A 143 2.28 35.63 13.22
N ASN A 144 1.99 36.00 14.48
CA ASN A 144 0.77 36.58 15.04
C ASN A 144 -0.33 35.64 15.59
N ASN A 145 -0.18 35.40 16.90
CA ASN A 145 -1.19 35.48 17.96
C ASN A 145 -2.30 34.41 18.05
N GLU A 146 -2.32 33.80 19.24
CA GLU A 146 -3.35 32.95 19.81
C GLU A 146 -4.74 33.63 19.77
N GLU A 147 -5.74 32.93 19.25
CA GLU A 147 -7.09 32.88 19.83
C GLU A 147 -7.84 31.67 19.25
N GLY A 148 -8.30 30.79 20.14
CA GLY A 148 -8.76 29.44 19.80
C GLY A 148 -10.11 29.37 19.10
N TYR A 149 -10.31 28.34 18.27
CA TYR A 149 -11.64 27.94 17.83
C TYR A 149 -11.83 26.42 17.77
N GLN A 150 -13.08 26.04 18.08
CA GLN A 150 -13.60 24.72 18.37
C GLN A 150 -13.62 23.77 17.17
N THR A 151 -13.56 22.48 17.50
CA THR A 151 -13.79 21.34 16.60
C THR A 151 -15.25 21.34 16.13
N TYR A 152 -15.48 21.11 14.84
CA TYR A 152 -16.80 20.77 14.31
C TYR A 152 -16.73 19.41 13.62
N ASP A 153 -17.37 18.45 14.26
CA ASP A 153 -17.73 17.15 13.71
C ASP A 153 -18.94 17.36 12.78
N TYR A 154 -18.84 16.99 11.50
CA TYR A 154 -19.97 17.07 10.57
C TYR A 154 -20.27 15.70 9.97
N SER A 155 -21.21 15.03 10.62
CA SER A 155 -21.93 13.88 10.06
C SER A 155 -22.98 14.36 9.05
N SER A 156 -23.05 13.63 7.94
CA SER A 156 -23.94 13.76 6.80
C SER A 156 -25.42 13.90 7.17
N SER A 157 -26.14 14.83 6.52
CA SER A 157 -27.48 14.51 6.01
C SER A 157 -27.89 15.37 4.82
N GLN A 158 -28.31 14.62 3.80
CA GLN A 158 -29.13 14.91 2.62
C GLN A 158 -30.07 16.12 2.73
N TYR A 159 -30.28 16.86 1.63
CA TYR A 159 -31.54 16.89 0.86
C TYR A 159 -31.44 17.82 -0.36
N SER A 160 -32.03 17.34 -1.46
CA SER A 160 -32.31 18.05 -2.71
C SER A 160 -33.31 19.21 -2.53
N ALA A 161 -33.13 20.30 -3.29
CA ALA A 161 -34.14 20.89 -4.19
C ALA A 161 -33.78 22.36 -4.55
N GLY A 162 -33.89 22.70 -5.84
CA GLY A 162 -34.28 24.05 -6.27
C GLY A 162 -33.17 24.99 -6.71
N THR A 163 -33.00 25.06 -8.03
CA THR A 163 -32.29 26.04 -8.86
C THR A 163 -32.33 27.49 -8.37
N GLN A 164 -31.16 28.13 -8.26
CA GLN A 164 -30.84 29.47 -8.78
C GLN A 164 -29.30 29.60 -8.88
N GLN A 165 -28.84 30.11 -10.04
CA GLN A 165 -27.44 30.28 -10.45
C GLN A 165 -26.78 31.51 -9.81
N GLU A 166 -25.44 31.54 -9.91
CA GLU A 166 -24.46 32.56 -9.48
C GLU A 166 -23.99 32.32 -8.02
N GLU A 167 -22.73 32.00 -7.69
CA GLU A 167 -21.43 32.46 -8.21
C GLU A 167 -20.40 31.32 -8.20
N GLY A 168 -19.78 31.07 -9.35
CA GLY A 168 -18.61 30.19 -9.51
C GLY A 168 -17.51 30.86 -10.31
N GLU A 169 -17.44 32.20 -10.29
CA GLU A 169 -16.68 32.96 -11.28
C GLU A 169 -15.18 33.10 -10.98
N SER A 170 -14.71 32.73 -9.77
CA SER A 170 -13.29 32.85 -9.42
C SER A 170 -12.44 31.68 -9.93
N ALA A 171 -12.91 30.43 -9.77
CA ALA A 171 -12.12 29.25 -10.11
C ALA A 171 -11.92 29.09 -11.63
N TRP A 172 -12.96 29.35 -12.43
CA TRP A 172 -12.88 29.31 -13.90
C TRP A 172 -11.97 30.42 -14.45
N SER A 173 -11.94 31.59 -13.79
CA SER A 173 -11.07 32.72 -14.16
C SER A 173 -9.58 32.41 -13.94
N VAL A 174 -9.23 31.76 -12.83
CA VAL A 174 -7.85 31.33 -12.54
C VAL A 174 -7.39 30.24 -13.50
N ILE A 175 -8.25 29.26 -13.80
CA ILE A 175 -7.92 28.18 -14.75
C ILE A 175 -7.72 28.75 -16.17
N GLY A 176 -8.56 29.70 -16.59
CA GLY A 176 -8.46 30.33 -17.90
C GLY A 176 -7.17 31.15 -18.09
N THR A 177 -6.74 31.85 -17.04
CA THR A 177 -5.49 32.63 -17.06
C THR A 177 -4.26 31.74 -17.12
N ILE A 178 -4.22 30.63 -16.37
CA ILE A 178 -3.13 29.65 -16.43
C ILE A 178 -3.05 29.01 -17.83
N LEU A 179 -4.20 28.57 -18.38
CA LEU A 179 -4.26 27.94 -19.71
C LEU A 179 -3.77 28.89 -20.82
N SER A 180 -4.21 30.15 -20.77
CA SER A 180 -3.78 31.18 -21.74
C SER A 180 -2.27 31.41 -21.71
N THR A 181 -1.68 31.40 -20.51
CA THR A 181 -0.24 31.59 -20.32
C THR A 181 0.57 30.44 -20.91
N ILE A 182 0.14 29.20 -20.67
CA ILE A 182 0.80 27.99 -21.20
C ILE A 182 0.71 27.97 -22.74
N LEU A 183 -0.45 28.29 -23.31
CA LEU A 183 -0.65 28.29 -24.75
C LEU A 183 0.27 29.31 -25.45
N LYS A 184 0.44 30.48 -24.85
CA LYS A 184 1.31 31.54 -25.39
C LYS A 184 2.78 31.11 -25.44
N ILE A 185 3.27 30.44 -24.40
CA ILE A 185 4.64 29.92 -24.34
C ILE A 185 4.87 28.86 -25.42
N ILE A 186 3.91 27.94 -25.61
CA ILE A 186 4.01 26.90 -26.64
C ILE A 186 4.09 27.53 -28.04
N PHE A 187 3.31 28.57 -28.30
CA PHE A 187 3.32 29.26 -29.60
C PHE A 187 4.62 30.00 -29.87
N GLU A 188 5.24 30.60 -28.85
CA GLU A 188 6.57 31.24 -28.96
C GLU A 188 7.71 30.24 -29.17
N ILE A 189 7.56 28.99 -28.73
CA ILE A 189 8.59 27.95 -28.94
C ILE A 189 8.47 27.30 -30.33
N LEU A 190 7.26 27.27 -30.90
CA LEU A 190 6.98 26.61 -32.17
C LEU A 190 7.14 27.51 -33.41
N LEU A 191 7.31 28.83 -33.23
CA LEU A 191 7.39 29.82 -34.31
C LEU A 191 8.63 30.70 -34.16
#